data_AF-A0A2D0KPD5-F1
#
_entry.id   AF-A0A2D0KPD5-F1
#
_cell.length_a   1.000
_cell.length_b   1.000
_cell.length_c   1.000
_cell.angle_alpha   90.00
_cell.angle_beta   90.00
_cell.angle_gamma   90.00
#
_symmetry.space_group_name_H-M   'P 1'
#
loop_
_entity.id
_entity.type
_entity.pdbx_description
1 polymer ?
#
loop_
_entity_poly.entity_id
_entity_poly.type
_entity_poly.pdbx_seq_one_letter_code
_entity_poly.pdbx_strand_id
1 'polypeptide(L)'
;MKSWVQDTKLSECIGLIGNNNTEYYRKALIDYVNQYQDNFPFDLLEEVCLYMQRKSETGDMDFTTVPNEIIDAIEIGCYEYCMSLNEVSAAYKILIKPQLLTSTDIKSLINHMLEAFSCNFTEDKFFNQEIQRLNSIFMLQNHQEQR
;
A
#
# COMPACT_ATOMS: atom_id res chain seq x y z
N MET A 1 4.80 -7.57 13.76
CA MET A 1 5.29 -6.55 12.82
C MET A 1 5.68 -5.30 13.60
N LYS A 2 6.83 -4.70 13.28
CA LYS A 2 7.24 -3.40 13.85
C LYS A 2 6.28 -2.32 13.36
N SER A 3 5.84 -1.43 14.24
CA SER A 3 5.02 -0.28 13.82
C SER A 3 5.94 0.89 13.44
N TRP A 4 6.46 0.86 12.21
CA TRP A 4 7.37 1.84 11.65
C TRP A 4 6.88 3.29 11.71
N VAL A 5 5.56 3.49 11.57
CA VAL A 5 4.97 4.84 11.58
C VAL A 5 4.42 5.27 12.93
N GLN A 6 4.57 4.46 13.99
CA GLN A 6 4.10 4.84 15.32
C GLN A 6 4.80 6.13 15.79
N ASP A 7 4.02 7.04 16.37
CA ASP A 7 4.50 8.34 16.89
C ASP A 7 5.22 9.22 15.85
N THR A 8 4.99 8.96 14.55
CA THR A 8 5.45 9.82 13.45
C THR A 8 4.39 10.84 13.05
N LYS A 9 4.83 11.99 12.52
CA LYS A 9 3.93 12.99 11.91
C LYS A 9 3.06 12.40 10.80
N LEU A 10 3.57 11.41 10.06
CA LEU A 10 2.82 10.72 9.02
C LEU A 10 1.59 10.00 9.61
N SER A 11 1.75 9.31 10.74
CA SER A 11 0.64 8.64 11.43
C SER A 11 -0.40 9.63 11.97
N GLU A 12 0.05 10.79 12.47
CA GLU A 12 -0.85 11.88 12.87
C GLU A 12 -1.64 12.41 11.66
N CYS A 13 -0.96 12.71 10.54
CA CYS A 13 -1.60 13.17 9.31
C CYS A 13 -2.65 12.18 8.81
N ILE A 14 -2.34 10.88 8.77
CA ILE A 14 -3.30 9.85 8.36
C ILE A 14 -4.48 9.77 9.34
N GLY A 15 -4.23 9.98 10.63
CA GLY A 15 -5.28 10.00 11.65
C GLY A 15 -6.26 11.17 11.53
N LEU A 16 -5.87 12.24 10.85
CA LEU A 16 -6.71 13.42 10.59
C LEU A 16 -7.54 13.29 9.30
N ILE A 17 -7.27 12.30 8.46
CA ILE A 17 -8.05 12.04 7.25
C ILE A 17 -9.45 11.58 7.68
N GLY A 18 -10.49 12.30 7.25
CA GLY A 18 -11.87 11.87 7.50
C GLY A 18 -12.15 10.50 6.89
N ASN A 19 -12.96 9.67 7.55
CA ASN A 19 -13.23 8.29 7.12
C ASN A 19 -13.80 8.17 5.69
N ASN A 20 -14.37 9.23 5.13
CA ASN A 20 -14.89 9.25 3.76
C ASN A 20 -13.82 9.64 2.73
N ASN A 21 -12.69 10.21 3.17
CA ASN A 21 -11.63 10.76 2.29
C ASN A 21 -10.45 9.80 2.13
N THR A 22 -10.34 8.78 3.00
CA THR A 22 -9.30 7.75 2.93
C THR A 22 -9.31 6.99 1.60
N GLU A 23 -10.47 6.83 0.98
CA GLU A 23 -10.63 6.15 -0.30
C GLU A 23 -9.95 6.89 -1.46
N TYR A 24 -9.85 8.23 -1.40
CA TYR A 24 -9.17 9.04 -2.42
C TYR A 24 -7.69 8.70 -2.59
N TYR A 25 -7.10 8.08 -1.57
CA TYR A 25 -5.70 7.66 -1.57
C TYR A 25 -5.50 6.26 -2.14
N ARG A 26 -6.56 5.44 -2.33
CA ARG A 26 -6.40 4.02 -2.74
C ARG A 26 -5.59 3.90 -4.03
N LYS A 27 -5.91 4.69 -5.05
CA LYS A 27 -5.15 4.70 -6.31
C LYS A 27 -3.66 5.02 -6.10
N ALA A 28 -3.34 6.07 -5.34
CA ALA A 28 -1.95 6.44 -5.09
C ALA A 28 -1.19 5.38 -4.28
N LEU A 29 -1.89 4.68 -3.38
CA LEU A 29 -1.32 3.56 -2.63
C LEU A 29 -1.12 2.32 -3.51
N ILE A 30 -2.00 2.07 -4.49
CA ILE A 30 -1.76 1.05 -5.53
C ILE A 30 -0.49 1.36 -6.30
N ASP A 31 -0.37 2.59 -6.81
CA ASP A 31 0.82 3.03 -7.55
C ASP A 31 2.10 2.92 -6.69
N TYR A 32 1.98 3.17 -5.38
CA TYR A 32 3.06 3.02 -4.42
C TYR A 32 3.52 1.55 -4.26
N VAL A 33 2.59 0.62 -4.05
CA VAL A 33 2.89 -0.81 -3.89
C VAL A 33 3.40 -1.41 -5.19
N ASN A 34 2.80 -1.09 -6.34
CA ASN A 34 3.28 -1.57 -7.64
C ASN A 34 4.71 -1.09 -7.95
N GLN A 35 5.07 0.15 -7.60
CA GLN A 35 6.46 0.59 -7.78
C GLN A 35 7.45 -0.22 -6.92
N TYR A 36 7.04 -0.79 -5.79
CA TYR A 36 7.91 -1.74 -5.08
C TYR A 36 8.17 -2.98 -5.93
N GLN A 37 7.13 -3.57 -6.52
CA GLN A 37 7.23 -4.74 -7.40
C GLN A 37 8.10 -4.47 -8.64
N ASP A 38 8.04 -3.26 -9.21
CA ASP A 38 8.92 -2.88 -10.34
C ASP A 38 10.41 -2.98 -9.98
N ASN A 39 10.76 -2.70 -8.72
CA ASN A 39 12.14 -2.73 -8.24
C ASN A 39 12.54 -4.10 -7.64
N PHE A 40 11.58 -4.82 -7.06
CA PHE A 40 11.75 -6.10 -6.37
C PHE A 40 10.64 -7.07 -6.80
N PRO A 41 10.71 -7.60 -8.04
CA PRO A 41 9.62 -8.39 -8.60
C PRO A 41 9.52 -9.75 -7.91
N PHE A 42 8.28 -10.17 -7.65
CA PHE A 42 7.94 -11.51 -7.26
C PHE A 42 7.02 -12.13 -8.30
N ASP A 43 7.46 -13.21 -8.94
CA ASP A 43 6.68 -13.91 -9.99
C ASP A 43 5.26 -14.30 -9.50
N LEU A 44 5.13 -14.68 -8.23
CA LEU A 44 3.83 -15.01 -7.62
C LEU A 44 2.83 -13.84 -7.66
N LEU A 45 3.32 -12.60 -7.63
CA LEU A 45 2.51 -11.39 -7.60
C LEU A 45 2.46 -10.67 -8.95
N GLU A 46 2.98 -11.25 -10.04
CA GLU A 46 2.99 -10.61 -11.36
C GLU A 46 1.57 -10.25 -11.82
N GLU A 47 0.65 -11.22 -11.82
CA GLU A 47 -0.75 -10.99 -12.21
C GLU A 47 -1.48 -10.05 -11.24
N VAL A 48 -1.10 -10.06 -9.96
CA VAL A 48 -1.62 -9.10 -8.97
C VAL A 48 -1.19 -7.69 -9.35
N CYS A 49 0.09 -7.47 -9.62
CA CYS A 49 0.64 -6.17 -10.01
C CYS A 49 -0.05 -5.65 -11.28
N LEU A 50 -0.20 -6.50 -12.31
CA LEU A 50 -0.87 -6.15 -13.57
C LEU A 50 -2.36 -5.81 -13.37
N TYR A 51 -3.07 -6.59 -12.56
CA TYR A 51 -4.47 -6.32 -12.22
C TYR A 51 -4.61 -4.96 -11.52
N MET A 52 -3.77 -4.69 -10.52
CA MET A 52 -3.80 -3.45 -9.76
C MET A 52 -3.39 -2.25 -10.63
N GLN A 53 -2.44 -2.42 -11.55
CA GLN A 53 -2.05 -1.38 -12.51
C GLN A 53 -3.25 -0.98 -13.39
N ARG A 54 -3.98 -1.95 -13.95
CA ARG A 54 -5.18 -1.67 -14.76
C ARG A 54 -6.27 -0.93 -13.96
N LYS A 55 -6.48 -1.31 -12.70
CA LYS A 55 -7.40 -0.60 -11.79
C LYS A 55 -6.97 0.86 -11.61
N SER A 56 -5.68 1.12 -11.39
CA SER A 56 -5.15 2.48 -11.29
C SER A 56 -5.32 3.28 -12.59
N GLU A 57 -4.95 2.72 -13.74
CA GLU A 57 -5.01 3.39 -15.05
C GLU A 57 -6.44 3.76 -15.46
N THR A 58 -7.40 2.88 -15.18
CA THR A 58 -8.82 3.11 -15.48
C THR A 58 -9.52 4.01 -14.45
N GLY A 59 -8.92 4.15 -13.25
CA GLY A 59 -9.55 4.82 -12.11
C GLY A 59 -10.68 4.03 -11.47
N ASP A 60 -10.89 2.77 -11.89
CA ASP A 60 -11.89 1.88 -11.30
C ASP A 60 -11.37 1.34 -9.97
N MET A 61 -11.83 1.94 -8.87
CA MET A 61 -11.50 1.51 -7.51
C MET A 61 -12.55 0.56 -6.92
N ASP A 62 -13.38 -0.09 -7.76
CA ASP A 62 -14.31 -1.13 -7.31
C ASP A 62 -13.57 -2.48 -7.14
N PHE A 63 -13.54 -2.99 -5.92
CA PHE A 63 -12.96 -4.30 -5.58
C PHE A 63 -14.03 -5.30 -5.08
N THR A 64 -15.30 -5.10 -5.41
CA THR A 64 -16.37 -6.05 -5.07
C THR A 64 -16.29 -7.35 -5.86
N THR A 65 -15.60 -7.34 -7.01
CA THR A 65 -15.48 -8.49 -7.93
C THR A 65 -14.03 -8.72 -8.34
N VAL A 66 -13.17 -9.01 -7.37
CA VAL A 66 -11.78 -9.40 -7.62
C VAL A 66 -11.74 -10.86 -8.12
N PRO A 67 -11.01 -11.15 -9.21
CA PRO A 67 -10.86 -12.54 -9.68
C PRO A 67 -10.20 -13.42 -8.61
N ASN A 68 -10.65 -14.67 -8.49
CA ASN A 68 -10.11 -15.61 -7.50
C ASN A 68 -8.60 -15.82 -7.65
N GLU A 69 -8.09 -15.84 -8.89
CA GLU A 69 -6.66 -15.98 -9.18
C GLU A 69 -5.81 -14.89 -8.48
N ILE A 70 -6.32 -13.66 -8.42
CA ILE A 70 -5.66 -12.53 -7.75
C ILE A 70 -5.74 -12.68 -6.24
N ILE A 71 -6.90 -13.12 -5.71
CA ILE A 71 -7.10 -13.38 -4.29
C ILE A 71 -6.15 -14.50 -3.83
N ASP A 72 -6.12 -15.62 -4.56
CA ASP A 72 -5.32 -16.80 -4.25
C ASP A 72 -3.83 -16.46 -4.27
N ALA A 73 -3.35 -15.71 -5.27
CA ALA A 73 -1.96 -15.28 -5.36
C ALA A 73 -1.56 -14.42 -4.14
N ILE A 74 -2.41 -13.48 -3.73
CA ILE A 74 -2.21 -12.67 -2.52
C ILE A 74 -2.21 -13.54 -1.27
N GLU A 75 -3.14 -14.49 -1.15
CA GLU A 75 -3.24 -15.35 0.02
C GLU A 75 -2.04 -16.28 0.16
N ILE A 76 -1.61 -16.92 -0.91
CA ILE A 76 -0.39 -17.74 -0.94
C ILE A 76 0.80 -16.89 -0.53
N GLY A 77 0.97 -15.72 -1.15
CA GLY A 77 2.08 -14.82 -0.88
C GLY A 77 2.17 -14.37 0.58
N CYS A 78 1.05 -14.26 1.30
CA CYS A 78 1.05 -13.92 2.74
C CYS A 78 1.69 -15.00 3.64
N TYR A 79 1.84 -16.24 3.16
CA TYR A 79 2.29 -17.39 3.96
C TYR A 79 3.56 -18.05 3.42
N GLU A 80 4.24 -17.40 2.48
CA GLU A 80 5.51 -17.86 1.94
C GLU A 80 6.67 -17.69 2.95
N TYR A 81 7.81 -18.29 2.65
CA TYR A 81 9.01 -18.16 3.49
C TYR A 81 9.67 -16.77 3.36
N CYS A 82 9.45 -16.08 2.23
CA CYS A 82 10.07 -14.79 1.96
C CYS A 82 9.32 -13.65 2.67
N MET A 83 9.93 -13.07 3.70
CA MET A 83 9.27 -12.04 4.53
C MET A 83 8.78 -10.84 3.71
N SER A 84 9.58 -10.28 2.80
CA SER A 84 9.15 -9.15 1.98
C SER A 84 7.98 -9.49 1.05
N LEU A 85 7.90 -10.73 0.54
CA LEU A 85 6.74 -11.20 -0.21
C LEU A 85 5.48 -11.22 0.66
N ASN A 86 5.59 -11.72 1.90
CA ASN A 86 4.46 -11.76 2.83
C ASN A 86 3.93 -10.35 3.12
N GLU A 87 4.84 -9.41 3.34
CA GLU A 87 4.49 -8.02 3.63
C GLU A 87 3.85 -7.31 2.42
N VAL A 88 4.40 -7.46 1.21
CA VAL A 88 3.79 -6.88 0.00
C VAL A 88 2.43 -7.52 -0.31
N SER A 89 2.30 -8.83 -0.09
CA SER A 89 1.01 -9.52 -0.23
C SER A 89 -0.03 -9.00 0.76
N ALA A 90 0.36 -8.76 2.02
CA ALA A 90 -0.52 -8.16 3.02
C ALA A 90 -0.94 -6.72 2.64
N ALA A 91 -0.04 -5.93 2.05
CA ALA A 91 -0.38 -4.62 1.51
C ALA A 91 -1.42 -4.72 0.37
N TYR A 92 -1.23 -5.63 -0.59
CA TYR A 92 -2.23 -5.87 -1.64
C TYR A 92 -3.57 -6.36 -1.08
N LYS A 93 -3.55 -7.24 -0.07
CA LYS A 93 -4.77 -7.71 0.60
C LYS A 93 -5.61 -6.58 1.18
N ILE A 94 -4.97 -5.54 1.72
CA ILE A 94 -5.65 -4.34 2.19
C ILE A 94 -6.25 -3.56 1.00
N LEU A 95 -5.48 -3.39 -0.08
CA LEU A 95 -5.90 -2.62 -1.26
C LEU A 95 -7.06 -3.25 -2.04
N ILE A 96 -7.19 -4.58 -2.02
CA ILE A 96 -8.29 -5.29 -2.69
C ILE A 96 -9.53 -5.46 -1.80
N LYS A 97 -9.52 -4.91 -0.58
CA LYS A 97 -10.69 -4.97 0.30
C LYS A 97 -11.87 -4.27 -0.37
N PRO A 98 -13.06 -4.90 -0.45
CA PRO A 98 -14.21 -4.32 -1.13
C PRO A 98 -14.85 -3.14 -0.37
N GLN A 99 -14.59 -3.02 0.93
CA GLN A 99 -15.04 -1.86 1.71
C GLN A 99 -14.06 -0.69 1.56
N LEU A 100 -14.55 0.52 1.86
CA LEU A 100 -13.73 1.72 1.94
C LEU A 100 -12.53 1.51 2.87
N LEU A 101 -11.37 2.04 2.49
CA LEU A 101 -10.20 2.02 3.35
C LEU A 101 -10.45 2.88 4.58
N THR A 102 -9.94 2.45 5.73
CA THR A 102 -9.89 3.26 6.94
C THR A 102 -8.49 3.83 7.16
N SER A 103 -8.35 4.80 8.06
CA SER A 103 -7.02 5.30 8.46
C SER A 103 -6.16 4.20 9.07
N THR A 104 -6.78 3.23 9.76
CA THR A 104 -6.10 2.02 10.26
C THR A 104 -5.61 1.13 9.12
N ASP A 105 -6.44 0.90 8.09
CA ASP A 105 -6.03 0.13 6.91
C ASP A 105 -4.80 0.79 6.24
N ILE A 106 -4.83 2.11 6.04
CA ILE A 106 -3.70 2.87 5.46
C ILE A 106 -2.44 2.74 6.31
N LYS A 107 -2.54 2.91 7.63
CA LYS A 107 -1.38 2.75 8.54
C LYS A 107 -0.81 1.33 8.49
N SER A 108 -1.68 0.33 8.44
CA SER A 108 -1.26 -1.07 8.33
C SER A 108 -0.54 -1.33 7.02
N LEU A 109 -1.09 -0.87 5.89
CA LEU A 109 -0.47 -0.97 4.57
C LEU A 109 0.93 -0.35 4.55
N ILE A 110 1.07 0.86 5.10
CA ILE A 110 2.37 1.54 5.14
C ILE A 110 3.37 0.75 5.99
N ASN A 111 2.96 0.23 7.14
CA ASN A 111 3.84 -0.61 7.97
C ASN A 111 4.31 -1.86 7.22
N HIS A 112 3.42 -2.54 6.50
CA HIS A 112 3.78 -3.69 5.65
C HIS A 112 4.83 -3.28 4.61
N MET A 113 4.60 -2.18 3.89
CA MET A 113 5.54 -1.73 2.87
C MET A 113 6.90 -1.33 3.44
N LEU A 114 6.95 -0.62 4.58
CA LEU A 114 8.21 -0.25 5.23
C LEU A 114 8.95 -1.49 5.76
N GLU A 115 8.24 -2.49 6.27
CA GLU A 115 8.83 -3.79 6.63
C GLU A 115 9.42 -4.50 5.40
N ALA A 116 8.70 -4.51 4.27
CA ALA A 116 9.18 -5.08 3.00
C ALA A 116 10.44 -4.37 2.49
N PHE A 117 10.55 -3.04 2.62
CA PHE A 117 11.78 -2.31 2.28
C PHE A 117 12.94 -2.64 3.23
N SER A 118 12.66 -2.86 4.51
CA SER A 118 13.68 -3.20 5.50
C SER A 118 14.37 -4.55 5.25
N CYS A 119 13.73 -5.43 4.47
CA CYS A 119 14.33 -6.69 4.01
C CYS A 119 15.43 -6.47 2.95
N ASN A 120 15.37 -5.36 2.20
CA ASN A 120 16.31 -5.05 1.12
C ASN A 120 17.34 -3.98 1.52
N PHE A 121 17.01 -3.14 2.50
CA PHE A 121 17.81 -1.98 2.88
C PHE A 121 17.92 -1.83 4.39
N THR A 122 19.05 -1.26 4.84
CA THR A 122 19.18 -0.78 6.20
C THR A 122 18.26 0.42 6.44
N GLU A 123 17.79 0.61 7.67
CA GLU A 123 16.80 1.65 8.03
C GLU A 123 17.21 3.05 7.56
N ASP A 124 18.48 3.41 7.72
CA ASP A 124 19.05 4.69 7.29
C ASP A 124 18.98 4.93 5.77
N LYS A 125 18.93 3.87 4.97
CA LYS A 125 18.92 3.94 3.50
C LYS A 125 17.52 4.12 2.90
N PHE A 126 16.48 3.57 3.53
CA PHE A 126 15.13 3.62 2.95
C PHE A 126 14.18 4.53 3.74
N PHE A 127 14.27 4.57 5.07
CA PHE A 127 13.18 5.07 5.90
C PHE A 127 12.86 6.54 5.62
N ASN A 128 13.87 7.41 5.57
CA ASN A 128 13.66 8.84 5.31
C ASN A 128 13.09 9.10 3.91
N GLN A 129 13.56 8.36 2.91
CA GLN A 129 13.10 8.49 1.52
C GLN A 129 11.63 8.06 1.40
N GLU A 130 11.28 6.91 1.97
CA GLU A 130 9.93 6.38 1.89
C GLU A 130 8.94 7.20 2.72
N ILE A 131 9.34 7.68 3.90
CA ILE A 131 8.53 8.62 4.68
C ILE A 131 8.28 9.93 3.91
N GLN A 132 9.29 10.48 3.22
CA GLN A 132 9.09 11.68 2.40
C GLN A 132 8.11 11.42 1.25
N ARG A 133 8.28 10.30 0.55
CA ARG A 133 7.40 9.90 -0.55
C ARG A 133 5.95 9.71 -0.10
N LEU A 134 5.74 9.02 1.02
CA LEU A 134 4.43 8.83 1.62
C LEU A 134 3.82 10.18 2.05
N ASN A 135 4.60 11.07 2.66
CA ASN A 135 4.13 12.41 2.98
C ASN A 135 3.69 13.17 1.72
N SER A 136 4.39 13.05 0.60
CA SER A 136 3.95 13.66 -0.66
C SER A 136 2.60 13.12 -1.13
N ILE A 137 2.35 11.82 -1.02
CA ILE A 137 1.04 11.21 -1.33
C ILE A 137 -0.08 11.86 -0.50
N PHE A 138 0.13 11.98 0.81
CA PHE A 138 -0.91 12.50 1.71
C PHE A 138 -1.05 14.03 1.69
N MET A 139 0.00 14.77 1.37
CA MET A 139 -0.02 16.25 1.31
C MET A 139 -0.55 16.79 -0.03
N LEU A 140 -0.35 16.09 -1.15
CA LEU A 140 -0.81 16.55 -2.47
C LEU A 140 -2.34 16.63 -2.59
N GLN A 141 -3.07 15.78 -1.87
CA GLN A 141 -4.55 15.76 -1.94
C GLN A 141 -5.24 16.74 -0.98
N ASN A 142 -4.61 17.12 0.14
CA ASN A 142 -5.17 18.13 1.07
C ASN A 142 -5.29 19.54 0.44
N HIS A 143 -4.54 19.82 -0.63
CA HIS A 143 -4.61 21.10 -1.35
C HIS A 143 -5.67 21.15 -2.45
N GLN A 144 -6.25 20.01 -2.85
CA GLN A 144 -7.32 19.99 -3.85
C GLN A 144 -8.71 20.20 -3.23
N GLU A 145 -8.89 19.96 -1.93
CA GLU A 145 -10.16 20.20 -1.22
C GLU A 145 -10.35 21.65 -0.71
N GLN A 146 -9.37 22.54 -0.92
CA GLN A 146 -9.44 23.95 -0.51
C GLN A 146 -9.66 24.94 -1.67
N ARG A 147 -10.08 24.48 -2.85
CA ARG A 147 -10.38 25.33 -4.02
C ARG A 147 -11.80 25.17 -4.51
#